data_AF-A0A3D0HA80-F1
#
_entry.id   AF-A0A3D0HA80-F1
#
_cell.length_a   1.000
_cell.length_b   1.000
_cell.length_c   1.000
_cell.angle_alpha   90.00
_cell.angle_beta   90.00
_cell.angle_gamma   90.00
#
_symmetry.space_group_name_H-M   'P 1'
#
loop_
_entity.id
_entity.type
_entity.pdbx_description
1 polymer ?
#
loop_
_entity_poly.entity_id
_entity_poly.type
_entity_poly.pdbx_seq_one_letter_code
_entity_poly.pdbx_strand_id
1 'polypeptide(L)'
;SSYDAERIQKKGVQAVQINTDGACHLDGNMIQQALIPLDLHSLDLLIIENVGNLVCPAEFNLGEHDKVMILSVAEGDDKPLKYPLMFQLSSVLLINKVDLLPH
;
A
#
# COMPACT_ATOMS: atom_id res chain seq x y z
N SER A 1 9.74 7.39 10.80
CA SER A 1 8.66 7.51 11.80
C SER A 1 8.00 6.15 11.91
N SER A 2 7.76 5.61 13.11
CA SER A 2 7.17 4.28 13.36
C SER A 2 5.69 4.31 13.75
N TYR A 3 5.06 5.49 13.68
CA TYR A 3 3.75 5.74 14.28
C TYR A 3 2.65 4.78 13.79
N ASP A 4 2.58 4.51 12.48
CA ASP A 4 1.56 3.63 11.92
C ASP A 4 1.77 2.16 12.30
N ALA A 5 3.00 1.66 12.19
CA ALA A 5 3.33 0.31 12.63
C ALA A 5 3.01 0.09 14.11
N GLU A 6 3.36 1.05 14.98
CA GLU A 6 3.01 0.98 16.42
C GLU A 6 1.50 1.01 16.66
N ARG A 7 0.76 1.84 15.90
CA ARG A 7 -0.70 1.93 15.98
C ARG A 7 -1.37 0.61 15.60
N ILE A 8 -0.83 -0.09 14.59
CA ILE A 8 -1.29 -1.41 14.14
C ILE A 8 -0.94 -2.48 15.17
N GLN A 9 0.29 -2.51 15.67
CA GLN A 9 0.74 -3.48 16.68
C GLN A 9 -0.10 -3.44 17.96
N LYS A 10 -0.55 -2.25 18.38
CA LYS A 10 -1.47 -2.08 19.52
C LYS A 10 -2.83 -2.79 19.34
N LYS A 11 -3.18 -3.23 18.14
CA LYS A 11 -4.37 -4.04 17.84
C LYS A 11 -4.10 -5.55 17.90
N GLY A 12 -2.89 -5.97 18.25
CA GLY A 12 -2.49 -7.38 18.34
C GLY A 12 -2.09 -7.99 17.00
N VAL A 13 -1.76 -7.16 15.99
CA VAL A 13 -1.35 -7.60 14.65
C VAL A 13 0.17 -7.51 14.51
N GLN A 14 0.79 -8.47 13.82
CA GLN A 14 2.21 -8.39 13.46
C GLN A 14 2.40 -7.26 12.43
N ALA A 15 3.28 -6.28 12.70
CA ALA A 15 3.56 -5.20 11.76
C ALA A 15 5.05 -4.83 11.76
N VAL A 16 5.57 -4.53 10.57
CA VAL A 16 6.96 -4.15 10.34
C VAL A 16 6.97 -2.86 9.54
N GLN A 17 7.61 -1.81 10.08
CA GLN A 17 7.82 -0.57 9.36
C GLN A 17 9.02 -0.71 8.43
N ILE A 18 8.84 -0.40 7.15
CA ILE A 18 9.94 -0.19 6.21
C ILE A 18 10.19 1.32 6.13
N ASN A 19 11.43 1.74 6.40
CA ASN A 19 11.87 3.11 6.11
C ASN A 19 12.54 3.08 4.74
N THR A 20 12.03 3.84 3.78
CA THR A 20 12.50 3.80 2.39
C THR A 20 13.69 4.72 2.11
N ASP A 21 14.16 5.45 3.13
CA ASP A 21 15.29 6.39 3.05
C ASP A 21 15.21 7.37 1.86
N GLY A 22 14.00 7.82 1.54
CA GLY A 22 13.71 8.77 0.47
C GLY A 22 13.23 8.15 -0.84
N ALA A 23 13.18 6.82 -0.96
CA ALA A 23 12.59 6.18 -2.13
C ALA A 23 11.06 6.40 -2.18
N CYS A 24 10.54 6.59 -3.38
CA CYS A 24 9.12 6.85 -3.66
C CYS A 24 8.26 5.59 -3.77
N HIS A 25 8.83 4.41 -3.52
CA HIS A 25 8.19 3.09 -3.64
C HIS A 25 8.90 2.08 -2.71
N LEU A 26 8.25 0.95 -2.49
CA LEU A 26 8.87 -0.28 -2.00
C LEU A 26 9.33 -1.14 -3.18
N ASP A 27 10.35 -1.97 -2.96
CA ASP A 27 10.78 -3.02 -3.89
C ASP A 27 10.81 -4.40 -3.22
N GLY A 28 11.02 -5.45 -4.03
CA GLY A 28 11.04 -6.83 -3.53
C GLY A 28 12.17 -7.13 -2.53
N ASN A 29 13.30 -6.42 -2.58
CA ASN A 29 14.38 -6.62 -1.60
C ASN A 29 13.97 -6.04 -0.23
N MET A 30 13.34 -4.87 -0.23
CA MET A 30 12.77 -4.29 0.99
C MET A 30 11.73 -5.22 1.61
N ILE A 31 10.85 -5.82 0.80
CA ILE A 31 9.87 -6.79 1.29
C ILE A 31 10.57 -8.03 1.85
N GLN A 32 11.54 -8.61 1.14
CA GLN A 32 12.26 -9.77 1.62
C GLN A 32 12.88 -9.55 3.02
N GLN A 33 13.46 -8.37 3.27
CA GLN A 33 14.00 -8.04 4.59
C GLN A 33 12.88 -7.87 5.65
N ALA A 34 11.76 -7.26 5.27
CA ALA A 34 10.62 -7.05 6.16
C ALA A 34 9.89 -8.34 6.56
N LEU A 35 10.01 -9.41 5.76
CA LEU A 35 9.43 -10.72 6.08
C LEU A 35 10.18 -11.47 7.20
N ILE A 36 11.47 -11.21 7.39
CA ILE A 36 12.32 -11.94 8.36
C ILE A 36 11.75 -11.94 9.79
N PRO A 37 11.32 -10.80 10.37
CA PRO A 37 10.79 -10.77 11.73
C PRO A 37 9.32 -11.21 11.85
N LEU A 38 8.64 -11.55 10.75
CA LEU A 38 7.24 -11.99 10.78
C LEU A 38 7.15 -13.51 10.93
N ASP A 39 6.27 -13.98 11.81
CA ASP A 39 5.88 -15.38 11.85
C ASP A 39 4.84 -15.65 10.75
N LEU A 40 5.33 -15.99 9.55
CA LEU A 40 4.49 -16.23 8.38
C LEU A 40 3.61 -17.48 8.50
N HIS A 41 3.97 -18.42 9.37
CA HIS A 41 3.18 -19.64 9.57
C HIS A 41 1.88 -19.40 10.34
N SER A 42 1.77 -18.27 11.06
CA SER A 42 0.56 -17.86 11.77
C SER A 42 -0.25 -16.80 11.02
N LEU A 43 0.08 -16.51 9.75
CA LEU A 43 -0.61 -15.53 8.93
C LEU A 43 -1.37 -16.19 7.76
N ASP A 44 -2.66 -15.88 7.66
CA ASP A 44 -3.47 -16.20 6.47
C ASP A 44 -3.42 -15.08 5.43
N LEU A 45 -3.09 -13.86 5.85
CA LEU A 45 -3.07 -12.66 5.01
C LEU A 45 -1.89 -11.76 5.39
N LEU A 46 -1.16 -11.31 4.37
CA LEU A 46 -0.14 -10.27 4.47
C LEU A 46 -0.59 -9.04 3.68
N ILE A 47 -0.60 -7.88 4.33
CA ILE A 47 -0.90 -6.59 3.69
C ILE A 47 0.37 -5.76 3.63
N ILE A 48 0.72 -5.30 2.43
CA ILE A 48 1.85 -4.39 2.19
C ILE A 48 1.27 -2.99 1.92
N GLU A 49 1.46 -2.07 2.86
CA GLU A 49 1.14 -0.66 2.65
C GLU A 49 2.34 0.04 1.99
N ASN A 50 2.19 0.39 0.71
CA ASN A 50 3.25 1.04 -0.07
C ASN A 50 3.34 2.55 0.24
N VAL A 51 4.39 3.20 -0.26
CA VAL A 51 4.53 4.65 -0.20
C VAL A 51 3.38 5.32 -0.96
N GLY A 52 2.79 6.37 -0.39
CA GLY A 52 1.68 7.12 -0.98
C GLY A 52 2.07 7.86 -2.28
N ASN A 53 2.08 7.13 -3.39
CA ASN A 53 2.48 7.60 -4.71
C ASN A 53 1.74 6.79 -5.80
N LEU A 54 1.17 7.46 -6.80
CA LEU A 54 0.41 6.81 -7.90
C LEU A 54 1.26 6.53 -9.15
N VAL A 55 2.55 6.85 -9.12
CA VAL A 55 3.48 6.71 -10.25
C VAL A 55 4.49 5.61 -9.96
N CYS A 56 5.43 5.84 -9.04
CA CYS A 56 6.56 4.92 -8.83
C CYS A 56 6.10 3.48 -8.50
N PRO A 57 5.15 3.25 -7.57
CA PRO A 57 4.78 1.89 -7.15
C PRO A 57 4.17 1.01 -8.26
N ALA A 58 3.68 1.60 -9.34
CA ALA A 58 3.11 0.86 -10.46
C ALA A 58 4.19 0.07 -11.24
N GLU A 59 5.45 0.50 -11.18
CA GLU A 59 6.55 -0.13 -11.93
C GLU A 59 7.24 -1.26 -11.17
N PHE A 60 6.86 -1.50 -9.91
CA PHE A 60 7.52 -2.48 -9.04
C PHE A 60 6.56 -3.61 -8.66
N ASN A 61 7.04 -4.83 -8.89
CA ASN A 61 6.44 -6.05 -8.37
C ASN A 61 7.14 -6.41 -7.06
N LEU A 62 6.36 -6.55 -5.99
CA LEU A 62 6.85 -6.84 -4.65
C LEU A 62 6.77 -8.34 -4.30
N GLY A 63 6.24 -9.14 -5.20
CA GLY A 63 5.85 -10.53 -4.95
C GLY A 63 4.44 -10.67 -4.39
N GLU A 64 3.62 -9.62 -4.45
CA GLU A 64 2.22 -9.66 -4.03
C GLU A 64 1.36 -10.51 -4.99
N HIS A 65 0.33 -11.15 -4.44
CA HIS A 65 -0.67 -11.87 -5.26
C HIS A 65 -1.61 -10.91 -5.98
N ASP A 66 -2.01 -9.83 -5.31
CA ASP A 66 -2.93 -8.81 -5.81
C ASP A 66 -2.45 -7.42 -5.44
N LYS A 67 -2.57 -6.48 -6.40
CA LYS A 67 -2.33 -5.06 -6.17
C LYS A 67 -3.67 -4.35 -5.96
N VAL A 68 -3.86 -3.74 -4.80
CA VAL A 68 -5.07 -2.98 -4.45
C VAL A 68 -4.72 -1.50 -4.40
N MET A 69 -5.47 -0.68 -5.13
CA MET A 69 -5.34 0.77 -5.08
C MET A 69 -6.51 1.40 -4.34
N ILE A 70 -6.21 2.42 -3.54
CA ILE A 70 -7.20 3.25 -2.85
C ILE A 70 -7.16 4.63 -3.47
N LEU A 71 -8.31 5.13 -3.91
CA LEU A 71 -8.51 6.50 -4.40
C LEU A 71 -9.58 7.17 -3.53
N SER A 72 -9.23 8.26 -2.85
CA SER A 72 -10.21 9.06 -2.12
C SER A 72 -10.99 9.99 -3.06
N VAL A 73 -12.29 10.19 -2.84
CA VAL A 73 -13.10 11.15 -3.63
C VAL A 73 -12.51 12.57 -3.63
N ALA A 74 -11.89 12.98 -2.51
CA ALA A 74 -11.24 14.29 -2.38
C ALA A 74 -10.01 14.47 -3.29
N GLU A 75 -9.49 13.40 -3.89
CA GLU A 75 -8.37 13.48 -4.83
C GLU A 75 -8.84 13.90 -6.22
N GLY A 76 -10.13 13.79 -6.55
CA GLY A 76 -10.70 14.11 -7.85
C GLY A 76 -10.81 12.91 -8.80
N ASP A 77 -11.77 12.98 -9.71
CA ASP A 77 -12.16 11.93 -10.66
C ASP A 77 -11.24 11.82 -11.90
N ASP A 78 -10.32 12.77 -12.08
CA ASP A 78 -9.38 12.83 -13.20
C ASP A 78 -8.18 11.88 -13.08
N LYS A 79 -8.01 11.23 -11.93
CA LYS A 79 -6.85 10.36 -11.62
C LYS A 79 -6.68 9.17 -12.56
N PRO A 80 -7.73 8.46 -13.03
CA PRO A 80 -7.57 7.38 -14.00
C PRO A 80 -6.90 7.83 -15.31
N LEU A 81 -7.19 9.05 -15.77
CA LEU A 81 -6.59 9.61 -16.99
C LEU A 81 -5.15 10.05 -16.75
N LYS A 82 -4.84 10.57 -15.56
CA LYS A 82 -3.50 11.05 -15.20
C LYS A 82 -2.51 9.94 -14.87
N TYR A 83 -2.98 8.82 -14.30
CA TYR A 83 -2.13 7.74 -13.80
C TYR A 83 -2.53 6.36 -14.35
N PRO A 84 -2.68 6.20 -15.68
CA PRO A 84 -3.34 5.04 -16.27
C PRO A 84 -2.71 3.69 -15.88
N LEU A 85 -1.39 3.64 -15.73
CA LEU A 85 -0.67 2.41 -15.40
C LEU A 85 -1.09 1.84 -14.04
N MET A 86 -1.20 2.67 -13.00
CA MET A 86 -1.59 2.22 -11.67
C MET A 86 -3.02 1.67 -11.66
N PHE A 87 -3.93 2.29 -12.41
CA PHE A 87 -5.31 1.81 -12.57
C PHE A 87 -5.38 0.50 -13.35
N GLN A 88 -4.55 0.32 -14.37
CA GLN A 88 -4.52 -0.91 -15.18
C GLN A 88 -3.95 -2.11 -14.41
N LEU A 89 -2.96 -1.88 -13.54
CA LEU A 89 -2.30 -2.95 -12.78
C LEU A 89 -3.04 -3.33 -11.49
N SER A 90 -3.99 -2.51 -11.04
CA SER A 90 -4.74 -2.79 -9.82
C SER A 90 -5.81 -3.85 -10.07
N SER A 91 -5.76 -4.96 -9.33
CA SER A 91 -6.82 -5.98 -9.31
C SER A 91 -8.12 -5.43 -8.72
N VAL A 92 -8.00 -4.51 -7.75
CA VAL A 92 -9.13 -3.89 -7.04
C VAL A 92 -8.87 -2.40 -6.88
N LEU A 93 -9.87 -1.59 -7.21
CA LEU A 93 -9.93 -0.17 -6.92
C LEU A 93 -10.94 0.09 -5.80
N LEU A 94 -10.46 0.62 -4.68
CA LEU A 94 -11.26 1.07 -3.56
C LEU A 94 -11.47 2.58 -3.65
N ILE A 95 -12.72 3.00 -3.87
CA ILE A 95 -13.11 4.42 -3.77
C ILE A 95 -13.41 4.74 -2.31
N ASN A 96 -12.56 5.55 -1.70
CA ASN A 96 -12.61 5.87 -0.27
C ASN A 96 -13.16 7.27 -0.01
N LYS A 97 -13.54 7.53 1.24
CA LYS A 97 -14.09 8.79 1.74
C LYS A 97 -15.37 9.23 1.03
N VAL A 98 -16.18 8.28 0.59
CA VAL A 98 -17.45 8.53 -0.10
C VAL A 98 -18.45 9.32 0.76
N ASP A 99 -18.25 9.34 2.08
CA ASP A 99 -18.98 10.20 3.02
C ASP A 99 -18.80 11.70 2.73
N LEU A 100 -17.79 12.09 1.95
CA LEU A 100 -17.59 13.48 1.52
C LEU A 100 -18.45 13.88 0.30
N LEU A 101 -19.14 12.95 -0.36
CA LEU A 101 -20.09 13.28 -1.43
C LEU A 101 -21.42 13.78 -0.81
N PRO A 102 -22.07 14.85 -1.27
CA PRO A 102 -21.86 15.68 -2.48
C PRO A 102 -21.42 17.13 -2.14
N HIS A 103 -20.53 17.29 -1.16
CA HIS A 103 -20.05 18.60 -0.71
C HIS A 103 -19.10 19.28 -1.70
#